data_AF-A0A9X0ED90-F1
#
_entry.id   AF-A0A9X0ED90-F1
#
_cell.length_a   1.000
_cell.length_b   1.000
_cell.length_c   1.000
_cell.angle_alpha   90.00
_cell.angle_beta   90.00
_cell.angle_gamma   90.00
#
_symmetry.space_group_name_H-M   'P 1'
#
loop_
_entity.id
_entity.type
_entity.pdbx_description
1 polymer ?
#
loop_
_entity_poly.entity_id
_entity_poly.type
_entity_poly.pdbx_seq_one_letter_code
_entity_poly.pdbx_strand_id
1 'polypeptide(L)'
;MQRNKRLSMEILACVEAEDMGTGVSAADIGLAVHGHRGALTDIDEYHVKLLVDCGLLKVEEDDHFFTHSYHLTWSGHDLLDALRSEFST
;
A
#
# COMPACT_ATOMS: atom_id res chain seq x y z
N MET A 1 0.44 -16.01 -9.55
CA MET A 1 1.33 -14.98 -8.94
C MET A 1 1.79 -15.46 -7.57
N GLN A 2 3.04 -15.18 -7.21
CA GLN A 2 3.62 -15.55 -5.93
C GLN A 2 3.53 -14.35 -4.98
N ARG A 3 3.14 -14.59 -3.72
CA ARG A 3 3.12 -13.57 -2.68
C ARG A 3 4.53 -13.04 -2.43
N ASN A 4 4.69 -11.71 -2.43
CA ASN A 4 5.95 -11.04 -2.15
C ASN A 4 5.83 -10.18 -0.89
N LYS A 5 6.40 -10.67 0.21
CA LYS A 5 6.42 -9.97 1.50
C LYS A 5 7.14 -8.63 1.43
N ARG A 6 8.22 -8.55 0.64
CA ARG A 6 9.02 -7.33 0.52
C ARG A 6 8.23 -6.23 -0.19
N LEU A 7 7.57 -6.57 -1.29
CA LEU A 7 6.68 -5.63 -1.99
C LEU A 7 5.52 -5.19 -1.09
N SER A 8 4.93 -6.12 -0.33
CA SER A 8 3.87 -5.79 0.64
C SER A 8 4.36 -4.79 1.69
N MET A 9 5.59 -4.99 2.22
CA MET A 9 6.22 -4.06 3.15
C MET A 9 6.47 -2.69 2.50
N GLU A 10 6.98 -2.64 1.27
CA GLU A 10 7.26 -1.40 0.55
C GLU A 10 5.98 -0.59 0.30
N ILE A 11 4.89 -1.25 -0.08
CA ILE A 11 3.56 -0.61 -0.23
C ILE A 11 3.06 -0.07 1.12
N LEU A 12 3.08 -0.88 2.19
CA LEU A 12 2.63 -0.44 3.52
C LEU A 12 3.48 0.72 4.05
N ALA A 13 4.80 0.66 3.87
CA ALA A 13 5.70 1.74 4.27
C ALA A 13 5.46 3.03 3.50
N CYS A 14 5.13 2.94 2.20
CA CYS A 14 4.72 4.09 1.41
C CYS A 14 3.43 4.72 1.96
N VAL A 15 2.41 3.89 2.22
CA VAL A 15 1.14 4.41 2.75
C VAL A 15 1.35 5.05 4.12
N GLU A 16 2.14 4.45 5.01
CA GLU A 16 2.46 5.04 6.32
C GLU A 16 3.18 6.40 6.19
N ALA A 17 4.11 6.53 5.24
CA ALA A 17 4.91 7.74 5.07
C ALA A 17 4.13 8.90 4.44
N GLU A 18 3.22 8.58 3.52
CA GLU A 18 2.53 9.57 2.69
C GLU A 18 1.09 9.86 3.16
N ASP A 19 0.51 9.04 4.04
CA ASP A 19 -0.84 9.29 4.57
C ASP A 19 -0.85 10.48 5.54
N MET A 20 -1.09 11.66 4.99
CA MET A 20 -1.29 12.91 5.74
C MET A 20 -2.74 13.12 6.19
N GLY A 21 -3.52 12.04 6.32
CA GLY A 21 -4.93 12.05 6.70
C GLY A 21 -5.92 12.10 5.53
N THR A 22 -5.42 12.21 4.30
CA THR A 22 -6.22 12.14 3.07
C THR A 22 -6.09 10.80 2.34
N GLY A 23 -5.23 9.90 2.85
CA GLY A 23 -4.89 8.66 2.20
C GLY A 23 -3.98 8.86 0.99
N VAL A 24 -3.50 7.74 0.46
CA VAL A 24 -2.46 7.70 -0.56
C VAL A 24 -3.02 7.15 -1.86
N SER A 25 -2.74 7.79 -2.99
CA SER A 25 -3.25 7.34 -4.29
C SER A 25 -2.43 6.17 -4.86
N ALA A 26 -3.01 5.39 -5.77
CA ALA A 26 -2.30 4.35 -6.51
C ALA A 26 -1.06 4.90 -7.26
N ALA A 27 -1.13 6.14 -7.74
CA ALA A 27 -0.02 6.79 -8.45
C ALA A 27 1.15 7.14 -7.52
N ASP A 28 0.86 7.51 -6.26
CA ASP A 28 1.88 7.80 -5.26
C ASP A 28 2.52 6.50 -4.74
N ILE A 29 1.74 5.43 -4.59
CA ILE A 29 2.26 4.08 -4.33
C ILE A 29 3.21 3.65 -5.46
N GLY A 30 2.80 3.84 -6.73
CA GLY A 30 3.64 3.55 -7.89
C GLY A 30 4.94 4.35 -7.89
N LEU A 31 4.89 5.63 -7.52
CA LEU A 31 6.07 6.48 -7.37
C LEU A 31 7.04 5.96 -6.30
N ALA A 32 6.53 5.56 -5.14
CA ALA A 32 7.37 5.10 -4.04
C ALA A 32 8.01 3.73 -4.32
N VAL A 33 7.28 2.81 -4.97
CA VAL A 33 7.76 1.45 -5.25
C VAL A 33 8.71 1.42 -6.45
N HIS A 34 8.40 2.14 -7.54
CA HIS A 34 9.14 2.05 -8.80
C HIS A 34 10.02 3.27 -9.11
N GLY A 35 9.94 4.33 -8.30
CA GLY A 35 10.69 5.57 -8.49
C GLY A 35 10.14 6.49 -9.60
N HIS A 36 8.98 6.19 -10.17
CA HIS A 36 8.31 7.06 -11.14
C HIS A 36 6.79 7.09 -10.93
N ARG A 37 6.17 8.26 -11.09
CA ARG A 37 4.71 8.38 -11.06
C ARG A 37 4.12 7.61 -12.24
N GLY A 38 3.20 6.69 -11.96
CA GLY A 38 2.59 5.87 -12.99
C GLY A 38 1.51 4.94 -12.44
N ALA A 39 0.85 4.24 -13.35
CA ALA A 39 -0.07 3.17 -13.00
C ALA A 39 0.70 2.06 -12.27
N LEU A 40 0.01 1.43 -11.32
CA LEU A 40 0.47 0.21 -10.69
C LEU A 40 0.60 -0.88 -11.76
N THR A 41 1.62 -1.74 -11.63
CA THR A 41 1.68 -2.94 -12.44
C THR A 41 0.63 -3.94 -11.96
N ASP A 42 0.24 -4.91 -12.78
CA ASP A 42 -0.65 -6.01 -12.37
C ASP A 42 -0.18 -6.69 -11.07
N ILE A 43 1.14 -6.70 -10.83
CA ILE A 43 1.75 -7.25 -9.62
C ILE A 43 1.46 -6.39 -8.40
N ASP A 44 1.57 -5.07 -8.53
CA ASP A 44 1.31 -4.15 -7.42
C ASP A 44 -0.19 -4.10 -7.14
N GLU A 45 -1.03 -4.03 -8.17
CA GLU A 45 -2.49 -4.03 -8.02
C GLU A 45 -2.97 -5.27 -7.27
N TYR A 46 -2.41 -6.45 -7.59
CA TYR A 46 -2.70 -7.66 -6.84
C TYR A 46 -2.30 -7.56 -5.37
N HIS A 47 -1.13 -7.00 -5.05
CA HIS A 47 -0.69 -6.87 -3.66
C HIS A 47 -1.50 -5.82 -2.90
N VAL A 48 -1.78 -4.67 -3.51
CA VAL A 48 -2.68 -3.65 -2.92
C VAL A 48 -4.05 -4.26 -2.65
N LYS A 49 -4.63 -4.97 -3.62
CA LYS A 49 -5.90 -5.67 -3.43
C LYS A 49 -5.82 -6.70 -2.30
N LEU A 50 -4.76 -7.49 -2.24
CA LEU A 50 -4.57 -8.47 -1.17
C LEU A 50 -4.51 -7.80 0.22
N LEU A 51 -3.79 -6.67 0.33
CA LEU A 51 -3.68 -5.90 1.57
C LEU A 51 -5.04 -5.31 1.98
N VAL A 52 -5.84 -4.82 1.03
CA VAL A 52 -7.20 -4.34 1.28
C VAL A 52 -8.13 -5.48 1.70
N ASP A 53 -8.14 -6.60 0.97
CA ASP A 53 -8.99 -7.75 1.26
C ASP A 53 -8.66 -8.39 2.63
N CYS A 54 -7.40 -8.29 3.08
CA CYS A 54 -6.97 -8.73 4.40
C CYS A 54 -7.21 -7.68 5.51
N GLY A 55 -7.77 -6.51 5.20
CA GLY A 55 -8.03 -5.43 6.15
C GLY A 55 -6.78 -4.72 6.68
N LEU A 56 -5.66 -4.84 5.96
CA LEU A 56 -4.39 -4.16 6.28
C LEU A 56 -4.35 -2.74 5.71
N LEU A 57 -5.07 -2.55 4.59
CA LEU A 57 -5.39 -1.24 4.03
C LEU A 57 -6.91 -1.04 4.04
N LYS A 58 -7.32 0.19 4.28
CA LYS A 58 -8.68 0.67 3.99
C LYS A 58 -8.63 1.42 2.67
N VAL A 59 -9.60 1.17 1.79
CA VAL A 59 -9.81 1.97 0.58
C VAL A 59 -10.98 2.93 0.81
N GLU A 60 -10.79 4.19 0.46
CA GLU A 60 -11.87 5.17 0.33
C GLU A 60 -12.01 5.55 -1.15
N GLU A 61 -13.24 5.58 -1.64
CA GLU A 61 -13.56 5.93 -3.01
C GLU A 61 -14.08 7.37 -3.04
N ASP A 62 -13.46 8.21 -3.87
CA ASP A 62 -13.99 9.53 -4.19
C ASP A 62 -14.83 9.43 -5.48
N ASP A 63 -16.15 9.37 -5.31
CA ASP A 63 -17.12 9.28 -6.41
C ASP A 63 -17.07 10.46 -7.38
N HIS A 64 -16.54 11.63 -6.98
CA HIS A 64 -16.49 12.80 -7.85
C HIS A 64 -15.32 12.72 -8.83
N PHE A 65 -14.22 12.08 -8.43
CA PHE A 65 -13.00 11.98 -9.23
C PHE A 65 -12.69 10.55 -9.70
N PHE A 66 -13.50 9.55 -9.30
CA PHE A 66 -13.26 8.13 -9.53
C PHE A 66 -11.85 7.71 -9.09
N THR A 67 -11.40 8.25 -7.95
CA THR A 67 -10.08 7.97 -7.38
C THR A 67 -10.21 7.17 -6.10
N HIS A 68 -9.26 6.26 -5.89
CA HIS A 68 -9.11 5.52 -4.65
C HIS A 68 -7.98 6.12 -3.81
N SER A 69 -8.24 6.34 -2.53
CA SER A 69 -7.22 6.61 -1.53
C SER A 69 -7.08 5.41 -0.59
N TYR A 70 -5.83 5.06 -0.28
CA TYR A 70 -5.50 3.95 0.60
C TYR A 70 -4.97 4.48 1.93
N HIS A 71 -5.48 3.92 3.02
CA HIS A 71 -5.09 4.25 4.38
C HIS A 71 -4.58 3.00 5.10
N LEU A 72 -3.58 3.18 5.96
CA LEU A 72 -3.17 2.09 6.84
C LEU A 72 -4.23 1.85 7.91
N THR A 73 -4.52 0.57 8.18
CA THR A 73 -5.27 0.18 9.38
C THR A 73 -4.31 -0.13 10.52
N TRP A 74 -4.83 -0.26 11.75
CA TRP A 74 -4.03 -0.77 12.88
C TRP A 74 -3.35 -2.11 12.57
N SER A 75 -4.09 -3.06 11.98
CA SER A 75 -3.52 -4.34 11.53
C SER A 75 -2.45 -4.16 10.46
N GLY A 76 -2.57 -3.13 9.62
CA GLY A 76 -1.54 -2.75 8.64
C GLY A 76 -0.24 -2.30 9.30
N HIS A 77 -0.33 -1.47 10.34
CA HIS A 77 0.85 -1.06 11.14
C HIS A 77 1.50 -2.25 11.83
N ASP A 78 0.71 -3.11 12.48
CA ASP A 78 1.21 -4.30 13.17
C ASP A 78 2.00 -5.22 12.22
N LEU A 79 1.48 -5.44 11.01
CA LEU A 79 2.18 -6.23 9.99
C LEU A 79 3.44 -5.53 9.48
N LEU A 80 3.40 -4.22 9.25
CA LEU A 80 4.55 -3.45 8.79
C LEU A 80 5.70 -3.54 9.80
N ASP A 81 5.42 -3.42 11.09
CA ASP A 81 6.41 -3.55 12.15
C ASP A 81 7.00 -4.97 12.25
N ALA A 82 6.15 -5.99 12.07
CA ALA A 82 6.60 -7.38 12.01
C ALA A 82 7.53 -7.63 10.80
N LEU A 83 7.18 -7.09 9.62
CA LEU A 83 8.01 -7.21 8.41
C LEU A 83 9.34 -6.45 8.54
N ARG A 84 9.33 -5.22 9.09
CA ARG A 84 10.54 -4.46 9.38
C ARG A 84 11.49 -5.24 10.28
N SER A 85 10.95 -5.90 11.32
CA SER A 85 11.72 -6.76 12.22
C SER A 85 12.28 -7.98 11.48
N GLU A 86 11.48 -8.65 10.64
CA GLU A 86 11.89 -9.81 9.84
C GLU A 86 13.05 -9.47 8.89
N PHE A 87 13.01 -8.33 8.21
CA PHE A 87 14.04 -7.91 7.23
C PHE A 87 15.25 -7.18 7.83
N SER A 88 15.21 -6.83 9.12
CA SER A 88 16.35 -6.26 9.85
C SER A 88 17.32 -7.30 10.41
N THR A 89 16.99 -8.59 10.25
CA THR A 89 17.75 -9.75 10.76
C THR A 89 18.52 -10.43 9.63
#